data_AF-A0A833SHB1-F1
#
_entry.id   AF-A0A833SHB1-F1
#
_cell.length_a   1.000
_cell.length_b   1.000
_cell.length_c   1.000
_cell.angle_alpha   90.00
_cell.angle_beta   90.00
_cell.angle_gamma   90.00
#
_symmetry.space_group_name_H-M   'P 1'
#
loop_
_entity.id
_entity.type
_entity.pdbx_description
1 polymer ?
#
loop_
_entity_poly.entity_id
_entity_poly.type
_entity_poly.pdbx_seq_one_letter_code
_entity_poly.pdbx_strand_id
1 'polypeptide(L)'
;WQDNQQVLKKNQEHGAKKLSEEIEGMIKNLDTLPASSPKHCCIYKVSDHIRKSNEEAYTPQVISIGPFHRNKTKLQTMERFKLSYLKSFKEQADTQLEDIVSTIKGAEESVWESYSETISLDSDDFVKMILLDASFIIEYFWKNKTLNWTDGDQEILEPWLCSRMQMDFILLENQLPFFIIEKIYDIAFPYCWNIASRIEQMELNSKATRVKLEEEKES
;
A
#
# COMPACT_ATOMS: atom_id res chain seq x y z
N TRP A 1 -19.09 50.89 44.41
CA TRP A 1 -17.87 50.86 43.55
C TRP A 1 -16.94 49.70 43.88
N GLN A 2 -16.65 49.41 45.16
CA GLN A 2 -15.80 48.27 45.56
C GLN A 2 -16.46 46.90 45.33
N ASP A 3 -17.77 46.76 45.53
CA ASP A 3 -18.47 45.48 45.35
C ASP A 3 -18.53 45.00 43.89
N ASN A 4 -18.74 45.92 42.94
CA ASN A 4 -18.70 45.58 41.51
C ASN A 4 -17.31 45.13 41.05
N GLN A 5 -16.23 45.68 41.63
CA GLN A 5 -14.86 45.27 41.35
C GLN A 5 -14.56 43.85 41.88
N GLN A 6 -15.12 43.48 43.03
CA GLN A 6 -15.00 42.13 43.58
C GLN A 6 -15.81 41.09 42.78
N VAL A 7 -17.01 41.44 42.33
CA VAL A 7 -17.82 40.56 41.47
C VAL A 7 -17.15 40.33 40.12
N LEU A 8 -16.58 41.37 39.52
CA LEU A 8 -15.82 41.25 38.27
C LEU A 8 -14.58 40.37 38.43
N LYS A 9 -13.82 40.52 39.52
CA LYS A 9 -12.68 39.65 39.83
C LYS A 9 -13.08 38.19 40.03
N LYS A 10 -14.14 37.93 40.79
CA LYS A 10 -14.66 36.57 41.00
C LYS A 10 -15.15 35.92 39.70
N ASN A 11 -15.80 36.69 38.82
CA ASN A 11 -16.25 36.19 37.52
C ASN A 11 -15.07 35.90 36.59
N GLN A 12 -14.01 36.71 36.64
CA GLN A 12 -12.76 36.46 35.90
C GLN A 12 -12.01 35.24 36.44
N GLU A 13 -11.89 35.09 37.76
CA GLU A 13 -11.28 33.91 38.41
C GLU A 13 -12.06 32.63 38.10
N HIS A 14 -13.39 32.69 38.10
CA HIS A 14 -14.24 31.56 37.73
C HIS A 14 -14.10 31.19 36.25
N GLY A 15 -14.02 32.18 35.36
CA GLY A 15 -13.77 31.97 33.93
C GLY A 15 -12.40 31.36 33.65
N ALA A 16 -11.36 31.83 34.35
CA ALA A 16 -10.01 31.28 34.24
C ALA A 16 -9.96 29.82 34.72
N LYS A 17 -10.61 29.51 35.85
CA LYS A 17 -10.65 28.15 36.40
C LYS A 17 -11.35 27.17 35.46
N LYS A 18 -12.49 27.57 34.88
CA LYS A 18 -13.21 26.74 33.90
C LYS A 18 -12.35 26.47 32.65
N LEU A 19 -11.68 27.49 32.14
CA LEU A 19 -10.80 27.35 30.98
C LEU A 19 -9.60 26.43 31.29
N SER A 20 -9.03 26.52 32.49
CA SER A 20 -7.97 25.61 32.94
C SER A 20 -8.44 24.15 33.02
N GLU A 21 -9.64 23.91 33.55
CA GLU A 21 -10.23 22.56 33.61
C GLU A 21 -10.49 21.99 32.20
N GLU A 22 -10.93 22.83 31.25
CA GLU A 22 -11.08 22.45 29.84
C GLU A 22 -9.73 22.12 29.18
N ILE A 23 -8.70 22.94 29.41
CA ILE A 23 -7.33 22.71 28.91
C ILE A 23 -6.72 21.44 29.52
N GLU A 24 -6.89 21.20 30.81
CA GLU A 24 -6.44 19.97 31.47
C GLU A 24 -7.16 18.73 30.92
N GLY A 25 -8.44 18.87 30.57
CA GLY A 25 -9.21 17.84 29.86
C GLY A 25 -8.62 17.54 28.48
N MET A 26 -8.24 18.57 27.72
CA MET A 26 -7.58 18.42 26.42
C MET A 26 -6.20 17.75 26.55
N ILE A 27 -5.41 18.10 27.57
CA ILE A 27 -4.09 17.51 27.83
C ILE A 27 -4.22 16.04 28.20
N LYS A 28 -5.15 15.66 29.09
CA LYS A 28 -5.39 14.26 29.45
C LYS A 28 -5.84 13.41 28.26
N ASN A 29 -6.55 14.00 27.30
CA ASN A 29 -6.91 13.32 26.07
C ASN A 29 -5.70 13.07 25.16
N LEU A 30 -4.64 13.88 25.24
CA LEU A 30 -3.38 13.61 24.52
C LEU A 30 -2.59 12.46 25.14
N ASP A 31 -2.68 12.27 26.47
CA ASP A 31 -2.04 11.14 27.16
C ASP A 31 -2.77 9.80 26.94
N THR A 32 -4.06 9.82 26.60
CA THR A 32 -4.83 8.64 26.17
C THR A 32 -4.79 8.39 24.67
N LEU A 33 -4.36 9.37 23.85
CA LEU A 33 -3.87 9.04 22.52
C LEU A 33 -2.63 8.16 22.72
N PRO A 34 -2.51 7.02 22.03
CA PRO A 34 -1.33 6.18 22.15
C PRO A 34 -0.10 7.06 21.88
N ALA A 35 0.74 7.21 22.91
CA ALA A 35 2.05 7.85 22.80
C ALA A 35 2.89 6.99 21.85
N SER A 36 2.73 7.23 20.56
CA SER A 36 3.36 6.49 19.50
C SER A 36 3.79 7.53 18.48
N SER A 37 4.96 8.13 18.71
CA SER A 37 5.86 8.19 17.57
C SER A 37 5.95 6.74 17.09
N PRO A 38 5.39 6.39 15.92
CA PRO A 38 5.31 5.00 15.54
C PRO A 38 6.74 4.47 15.53
N LYS A 39 7.01 3.42 16.30
CA LYS A 39 8.38 2.91 16.50
C LYS A 39 9.08 2.60 15.17
N HIS A 40 8.30 2.48 14.09
CA HIS A 40 8.70 2.13 12.74
C HIS A 40 8.12 3.05 11.64
N CYS A 41 7.75 4.31 11.95
CA CYS A 41 7.23 5.24 10.94
C CYS A 41 8.23 5.44 9.78
N CYS A 42 7.85 5.02 8.57
CA CYS A 42 8.72 5.08 7.38
C CYS A 42 8.03 5.68 6.15
N ILE A 43 6.72 5.89 6.19
CA ILE A 43 5.94 6.48 5.09
C ILE A 43 5.33 7.80 5.58
N TYR A 44 5.85 8.90 5.04
CA TYR A 44 5.52 10.24 5.50
C TYR A 44 4.58 10.94 4.52
N LYS A 45 3.54 11.58 5.04
CA LYS A 45 2.76 12.55 4.28
C LYS A 45 3.44 13.91 4.32
N VAL A 46 3.60 14.52 3.14
CA VAL A 46 4.33 15.77 2.98
C VAL A 46 3.45 16.93 3.41
N SER A 47 4.02 17.81 4.25
CA SER A 47 3.32 19.01 4.68
C SER A 47 2.86 19.88 3.50
N ASP A 48 1.69 20.51 3.63
CA ASP A 48 1.09 21.33 2.57
C ASP A 48 2.01 22.44 2.06
N HIS A 49 2.87 22.99 2.93
CA HIS A 49 3.83 24.03 2.54
C HIS A 49 4.83 23.52 1.49
N ILE A 50 5.39 22.32 1.70
CA ILE A 50 6.33 21.70 0.74
C ILE A 50 5.56 21.27 -0.51
N ARG A 51 4.37 20.67 -0.34
CA ARG A 51 3.53 20.20 -1.45
C ARG A 51 3.19 21.32 -2.44
N LYS A 52 2.89 22.53 -1.96
CA LYS A 52 2.58 23.69 -2.81
C LYS A 52 3.68 24.05 -3.81
N SER A 53 4.94 23.70 -3.51
CA SER A 53 6.06 23.97 -4.42
C SER A 53 6.09 23.02 -5.61
N ASN A 54 5.63 21.78 -5.44
CA ASN A 54 5.52 20.79 -6.51
C ASN A 54 4.52 19.67 -6.11
N GLU A 55 3.25 19.85 -6.44
CA GLU A 55 2.21 18.89 -6.06
C GLU A 55 2.33 17.56 -6.82
N GLU A 56 2.81 17.59 -8.06
CA GLU A 56 2.97 16.40 -8.90
C GLU A 56 4.06 15.46 -8.38
N ALA A 57 5.07 15.98 -7.68
CA ALA A 57 6.11 15.17 -7.03
C ALA A 57 5.61 14.31 -5.86
N TYR A 58 4.36 14.48 -5.44
CA TYR A 58 3.75 13.75 -4.33
C TYR A 58 2.35 13.23 -4.66
N THR A 59 1.94 13.27 -5.94
CA THR A 59 0.59 12.84 -6.34
C THR A 59 0.71 11.83 -7.48
N PRO A 60 0.28 10.57 -7.27
CA PRO A 60 0.30 9.55 -8.31
C PRO A 60 -0.64 9.94 -9.44
N GLN A 61 -0.25 9.57 -10.65
CA GLN A 61 -0.89 10.04 -11.88
C GLN A 61 -1.63 8.92 -12.60
N VAL A 62 -1.16 7.69 -12.43
CA VAL A 62 -1.68 6.48 -13.07
C VAL A 62 -2.15 5.49 -12.02
N ILE A 63 -1.35 5.19 -11.00
CA ILE A 63 -1.66 4.14 -10.03
C ILE A 63 -1.43 4.59 -8.59
N SER A 64 -2.48 4.47 -7.78
CA SER A 64 -2.38 4.64 -6.33
C SER A 64 -1.84 3.37 -5.70
N ILE A 65 -0.97 3.47 -4.71
CA ILE A 65 -0.50 2.37 -3.87
C ILE A 65 -0.56 2.88 -2.42
N GLY A 66 -1.19 2.11 -1.56
CA GLY A 66 -1.41 2.50 -0.17
C GLY A 66 -2.56 3.50 0.02
N PRO A 67 -2.70 4.02 1.24
CA PRO A 67 -3.92 4.71 1.68
C PRO A 67 -4.00 6.20 1.30
N PHE A 68 -2.88 6.92 1.13
CA PHE A 68 -2.90 8.39 1.03
C PHE A 68 -3.57 8.94 -0.24
N HIS A 69 -3.63 8.15 -1.31
CA HIS A 69 -4.25 8.55 -2.58
C HIS A 69 -5.39 7.64 -3.01
N ARG A 70 -5.88 6.80 -2.09
CA ARG A 70 -7.03 5.93 -2.31
C ARG A 70 -8.27 6.73 -2.67
N ASN A 71 -9.12 6.16 -3.54
CA ASN A 71 -10.41 6.72 -3.96
C ASN A 71 -10.38 8.03 -4.78
N LYS A 72 -9.22 8.45 -5.31
CA LYS A 72 -9.22 9.50 -6.33
C LYS A 72 -9.90 8.96 -7.60
N THR A 73 -11.00 9.60 -8.01
CA THR A 73 -11.90 9.18 -9.10
C THR A 73 -11.19 8.90 -10.43
N LYS A 74 -10.04 9.53 -10.65
CA LYS A 74 -9.20 9.35 -11.85
C LYS A 74 -8.56 7.97 -11.98
N LEU A 75 -8.60 7.12 -10.94
CA LEU A 75 -7.83 5.87 -10.87
C LEU A 75 -8.68 4.58 -10.91
N GLN A 76 -10.00 4.69 -11.08
CA GLN A 76 -10.90 3.51 -11.05
C GLN A 76 -10.61 2.45 -12.12
N THR A 77 -10.15 2.86 -13.31
CA THR A 77 -9.71 1.92 -14.35
C THR A 77 -8.53 1.09 -13.87
N MET A 78 -7.57 1.72 -13.20
CA MET A 78 -6.39 1.04 -12.68
C MET A 78 -6.71 0.15 -11.48
N GLU A 79 -7.73 0.48 -10.67
CA GLU A 79 -8.20 -0.45 -9.63
C GLU A 79 -8.76 -1.76 -10.21
N ARG A 80 -9.49 -1.70 -11.34
CA ARG A 80 -9.91 -2.92 -12.05
C ARG A 80 -8.72 -3.68 -12.63
N PHE A 81 -7.72 -2.97 -13.12
CA PHE A 81 -6.48 -3.58 -13.62
C PHE A 81 -5.69 -4.27 -12.50
N LYS A 82 -5.64 -3.71 -11.29
CA LYS A 82 -5.07 -4.43 -10.14
C LYS A 82 -5.84 -5.71 -9.81
N LEU A 83 -7.17 -5.70 -9.95
CA LEU A 83 -7.97 -6.91 -9.69
C LEU A 83 -7.66 -8.05 -10.67
N SER A 84 -7.36 -7.76 -11.94
CA SER A 84 -6.90 -8.81 -12.86
C SER A 84 -5.53 -9.35 -12.46
N TYR A 85 -4.64 -8.51 -11.91
CA TYR A 85 -3.34 -8.94 -11.40
C TYR A 85 -3.47 -9.78 -10.13
N LEU A 86 -4.37 -9.42 -9.21
CA LEU A 86 -4.68 -10.25 -8.04
C LEU A 86 -5.20 -11.63 -8.46
N LYS A 87 -5.98 -11.71 -9.55
CA LYS A 87 -6.41 -13.00 -10.11
C LYS A 87 -5.22 -13.83 -10.60
N SER A 88 -4.32 -13.23 -11.40
CA SER A 88 -3.11 -13.91 -11.88
C SER A 88 -2.15 -14.30 -10.75
N PHE A 89 -2.03 -13.46 -9.72
CA PHE A 89 -1.28 -13.74 -8.50
C PHE A 89 -1.83 -14.98 -7.80
N LYS A 90 -3.15 -15.03 -7.58
CA LYS A 90 -3.81 -16.16 -6.93
C LYS A 90 -3.67 -17.46 -7.72
N GLU A 91 -3.70 -17.39 -9.05
CA GLU A 91 -3.49 -18.56 -9.92
C GLU A 91 -2.06 -19.12 -9.82
N GLN A 92 -1.09 -18.29 -9.47
CA GLN A 92 0.33 -18.67 -9.35
C GLN A 92 0.77 -18.99 -7.92
N ALA A 93 0.07 -18.43 -6.92
CA ALA A 93 0.39 -18.60 -5.51
C ALA A 93 0.22 -20.06 -5.07
N ASP A 94 1.16 -20.57 -4.30
CA ASP A 94 1.14 -21.91 -3.71
C ASP A 94 0.57 -21.90 -2.28
N THR A 95 -0.43 -21.05 -2.08
CA THR A 95 -1.09 -20.86 -0.78
C THR A 95 -2.54 -20.42 -0.98
N GLN A 96 -3.35 -20.58 0.06
CA GLN A 96 -4.75 -20.18 0.01
C GLN A 96 -4.88 -18.67 0.25
N LEU A 97 -5.91 -18.07 -0.35
CA LEU A 97 -6.16 -16.64 -0.20
C LEU A 97 -6.39 -16.27 1.27
N GLU A 98 -7.03 -17.17 2.02
CA GLU A 98 -7.31 -17.05 3.44
C GLU A 98 -6.02 -16.92 4.26
N ASP A 99 -4.95 -17.64 3.90
CA ASP A 99 -3.67 -17.60 4.60
C ASP A 99 -2.95 -16.26 4.37
N ILE A 100 -3.01 -15.73 3.15
CA ILE A 100 -2.50 -14.41 2.82
C ILE A 100 -3.28 -13.33 3.59
N VAL A 101 -4.61 -13.39 3.59
CA VAL A 101 -5.47 -12.43 4.31
C VAL A 101 -5.19 -12.48 5.82
N SER A 102 -5.06 -13.68 6.39
CA SER A 102 -4.71 -13.88 7.80
C SER A 102 -3.34 -13.28 8.12
N THR A 103 -2.35 -13.46 7.24
CA THR A 103 -1.01 -12.87 7.37
C THR A 103 -1.06 -11.34 7.39
N ILE A 104 -1.86 -10.74 6.50
CA ILE A 104 -2.02 -9.28 6.45
C ILE A 104 -2.74 -8.78 7.71
N LYS A 105 -3.82 -9.46 8.15
CA LYS A 105 -4.53 -9.14 9.40
C LYS A 105 -3.59 -9.18 10.61
N GLY A 106 -2.73 -10.19 10.69
CA GLY A 106 -1.74 -10.31 11.77
C GLY A 106 -0.65 -9.23 11.76
N ALA A 107 -0.41 -8.58 10.61
CA ALA A 107 0.56 -7.50 10.46
C ALA A 107 -0.07 -6.10 10.40
N GLU A 108 -1.40 -6.01 10.49
CA GLU A 108 -2.18 -4.79 10.23
C GLU A 108 -1.69 -3.59 11.06
N GLU A 109 -1.52 -3.78 12.37
CA GLU A 109 -1.05 -2.75 13.29
C GLU A 109 0.35 -2.24 12.89
N SER A 110 1.29 -3.14 12.57
CA SER A 110 2.63 -2.75 12.11
C SER A 110 2.62 -2.00 10.78
N VAL A 111 1.73 -2.37 9.86
CA VAL A 111 1.57 -1.65 8.59
C VAL A 111 0.99 -0.26 8.87
N TRP A 112 0.00 -0.16 9.76
CA TRP A 112 -0.62 1.11 10.15
C TRP A 112 0.39 2.05 10.83
N GLU A 113 1.20 1.53 11.75
CA GLU A 113 2.30 2.26 12.39
C GLU A 113 3.41 2.69 11.42
N SER A 114 3.45 2.17 10.20
CA SER A 114 4.44 2.61 9.22
C SER A 114 4.13 4.00 8.64
N TYR A 115 2.88 4.49 8.78
CA TYR A 115 2.45 5.77 8.22
C TYR A 115 2.50 6.91 9.26
N SER A 116 2.91 8.10 8.81
CA SER A 116 2.99 9.29 9.69
C SER A 116 1.64 9.90 10.06
N GLU A 117 0.58 9.54 9.35
CA GLU A 117 -0.78 10.05 9.59
C GLU A 117 -1.75 8.92 9.89
N THR A 118 -2.78 9.23 10.68
CA THR A 118 -3.89 8.32 10.94
C THR A 118 -4.65 8.01 9.66
N ILE A 119 -4.72 6.73 9.33
CA ILE A 119 -5.49 6.25 8.18
C ILE A 119 -6.95 6.06 8.60
N SER A 120 -7.87 6.79 7.98
CA SER A 120 -9.32 6.66 8.19
C SER A 120 -9.90 5.56 7.29
N LEU A 121 -9.50 4.31 7.51
CA LEU A 121 -10.07 3.13 6.86
C LEU A 121 -10.49 2.13 7.93
N ASP A 122 -11.58 1.41 7.68
CA ASP A 122 -11.87 0.21 8.47
C ASP A 122 -10.84 -0.88 8.18
N SER A 123 -10.70 -1.79 9.13
CA SER A 123 -9.72 -2.87 9.09
C SER A 123 -9.88 -3.76 7.85
N ASP A 124 -11.10 -4.06 7.40
CA ASP A 124 -11.31 -4.95 6.26
C ASP A 124 -10.93 -4.28 4.95
N ASP A 125 -11.32 -3.01 4.78
CA ASP A 125 -10.94 -2.24 3.61
C ASP A 125 -9.44 -1.93 3.58
N PHE A 126 -8.79 -1.80 4.74
CA PHE A 126 -7.34 -1.66 4.83
C PHE A 126 -6.63 -2.92 4.36
N VAL A 127 -7.04 -4.10 4.83
CA VAL A 127 -6.49 -5.39 4.39
C VAL A 127 -6.72 -5.66 2.90
N LYS A 128 -7.93 -5.38 2.38
CA LYS A 128 -8.21 -5.51 0.94
C LYS A 128 -7.28 -4.65 0.09
N MET A 129 -7.00 -3.42 0.54
CA MET A 129 -6.10 -2.51 -0.17
C MET A 129 -4.65 -2.99 -0.13
N ILE A 130 -4.15 -3.43 1.02
CA ILE A 130 -2.81 -4.03 1.11
C ILE A 130 -2.67 -5.21 0.16
N LEU A 131 -3.63 -6.14 0.18
CA LEU A 131 -3.60 -7.32 -0.67
C LEU A 131 -3.60 -6.95 -2.16
N LEU A 132 -4.50 -6.06 -2.56
CA LEU A 132 -4.65 -5.65 -3.96
C LEU A 132 -3.39 -4.95 -4.47
N ASP A 133 -2.85 -4.03 -3.68
CA ASP A 133 -1.69 -3.23 -4.06
C ASP A 133 -0.39 -4.06 -4.04
N ALA A 134 -0.19 -4.89 -3.01
CA ALA A 134 0.99 -5.74 -2.91
C ALA A 134 1.00 -6.81 -4.02
N SER A 135 -0.13 -7.48 -4.27
CA SER A 135 -0.22 -8.47 -5.36
C SER A 135 0.03 -7.83 -6.72
N PHE A 136 -0.48 -6.61 -6.96
CA PHE A 136 -0.19 -5.87 -8.18
C PHE A 136 1.30 -5.59 -8.34
N ILE A 137 1.96 -5.08 -7.30
CA ILE A 137 3.41 -4.81 -7.32
C ILE A 137 4.19 -6.09 -7.66
N ILE A 138 3.90 -7.18 -6.93
CA ILE A 138 4.60 -8.46 -7.10
C ILE A 138 4.44 -8.99 -8.53
N GLU A 139 3.20 -9.06 -9.02
CA GLU A 139 2.90 -9.58 -10.37
C GLU A 139 3.46 -8.68 -11.47
N TYR A 140 3.37 -7.35 -11.33
CA TYR A 140 3.91 -6.41 -12.30
C TYR A 140 5.43 -6.59 -12.46
N PHE A 141 6.17 -6.64 -11.35
CA PHE A 141 7.62 -6.86 -11.40
C PHE A 141 7.98 -8.26 -11.90
N TRP A 142 7.19 -9.29 -11.54
CA TRP A 142 7.38 -10.65 -12.02
C TRP A 142 7.22 -10.77 -13.55
N LYS A 143 6.11 -10.24 -14.09
CA LYS A 143 5.85 -10.19 -15.54
C LYS A 143 6.91 -9.39 -16.28
N ASN A 144 7.32 -8.25 -15.74
CA ASN A 144 8.40 -7.45 -16.33
C ASN A 144 9.74 -8.21 -16.38
N LYS A 145 10.09 -8.94 -15.31
CA LYS A 145 11.32 -9.74 -15.25
C LYS A 145 11.30 -10.94 -16.19
N THR A 146 10.16 -11.60 -16.32
CA THR A 146 9.99 -12.82 -17.13
C THR A 146 9.57 -12.54 -18.57
N LEU A 147 9.31 -11.27 -18.92
CA LEU A 147 8.72 -10.85 -20.19
C LEU A 147 7.38 -11.54 -20.50
N ASN A 148 6.64 -11.93 -19.47
CA ASN A 148 5.39 -12.71 -19.57
C ASN A 148 4.14 -11.80 -19.56
N TRP A 149 4.11 -10.86 -20.50
CA TRP A 149 2.97 -9.94 -20.69
C TRP A 149 1.88 -10.62 -21.50
N THR A 150 0.62 -10.52 -21.05
CA THR A 150 -0.54 -11.01 -21.81
C THR A 150 -0.98 -10.00 -22.88
N ASP A 151 -1.75 -10.43 -23.86
CA ASP A 151 -2.31 -9.51 -24.87
C ASP A 151 -3.16 -8.40 -24.22
N GLY A 152 -3.91 -8.73 -23.18
CA GLY A 152 -4.68 -7.74 -22.40
C GLY A 152 -3.80 -6.79 -21.58
N ASP A 153 -2.61 -7.24 -21.15
CA ASP A 153 -1.62 -6.33 -20.55
C ASP A 153 -1.14 -5.32 -21.60
N GLN A 154 -0.80 -5.78 -22.81
CA GLN A 154 -0.25 -4.93 -23.87
C GLN A 154 -1.25 -3.91 -24.42
N GLU A 155 -2.55 -4.24 -24.41
CA GLU A 155 -3.62 -3.29 -24.78
C GLU A 155 -3.70 -2.10 -23.82
N ILE A 156 -3.38 -2.32 -22.54
CA ILE A 156 -3.49 -1.30 -21.49
C ILE A 156 -2.13 -0.63 -21.22
N LEU A 157 -1.06 -1.41 -21.15
CA LEU A 157 0.28 -1.02 -20.72
C LEU A 157 1.15 -0.52 -21.88
N GLU A 158 0.75 0.61 -22.46
CA GLU A 158 1.60 1.31 -23.42
C GLU A 158 2.95 1.72 -22.76
N PRO A 159 4.07 1.80 -23.51
CA PRO A 159 5.39 2.08 -22.92
C PRO A 159 5.47 3.34 -22.07
N TRP A 160 4.76 4.41 -22.45
CA TRP A 160 4.70 5.64 -21.66
C TRP A 160 3.91 5.44 -20.37
N LEU A 161 2.85 4.61 -20.36
CA LEU A 161 2.08 4.30 -19.18
C LEU A 161 2.91 3.49 -18.18
N CYS A 162 3.65 2.48 -18.65
CA CYS A 162 4.64 1.76 -17.85
C CYS A 162 5.66 2.70 -17.21
N SER A 163 6.20 3.64 -18.00
CA SER A 163 7.16 4.63 -17.49
C SER A 163 6.52 5.51 -16.40
N ARG A 164 5.24 5.90 -16.55
CA ARG A 164 4.52 6.69 -15.54
C ARG A 164 4.18 5.88 -14.29
N MET A 165 3.80 4.61 -14.41
CA MET A 165 3.58 3.74 -13.25
C MET A 165 4.86 3.54 -12.44
N GLN A 166 6.01 3.37 -13.10
CA GLN A 166 7.31 3.27 -12.42
C GLN A 166 7.63 4.54 -11.63
N MET A 167 7.26 5.72 -12.15
CA MET A 167 7.37 6.97 -11.40
C MET A 167 6.42 7.01 -10.20
N ASP A 168 5.19 6.53 -10.36
CA ASP A 168 4.24 6.45 -9.25
C ASP A 168 4.71 5.50 -8.13
N PHE A 169 5.39 4.40 -8.47
CA PHE A 169 5.96 3.45 -7.49
C PHE A 169 7.09 4.01 -6.64
N ILE A 170 7.70 5.15 -6.99
CA ILE A 170 8.75 5.78 -6.20
C ILE A 170 8.28 7.03 -5.45
N LEU A 171 7.01 7.42 -5.61
CA LEU A 171 6.45 8.57 -4.89
C LEU A 171 6.33 8.26 -3.41
N LEU A 172 6.82 9.18 -2.57
CA LEU A 172 6.81 9.05 -1.12
C LEU A 172 5.41 8.77 -0.54
N GLU A 173 4.38 9.43 -1.07
CA GLU A 173 2.99 9.29 -0.61
C GLU A 173 2.21 8.16 -1.29
N ASN A 174 2.89 7.28 -2.03
CA ASN A 174 2.27 6.23 -2.83
C ASN A 174 2.92 4.88 -2.56
N GLN A 175 3.07 4.52 -1.28
CA GLN A 175 3.85 3.36 -0.85
C GLN A 175 3.05 2.41 0.04
N LEU A 176 3.46 1.14 -0.01
CA LEU A 176 3.23 0.18 1.05
C LEU A 176 4.56 -0.09 1.77
N PRO A 177 4.56 -0.40 3.08
CA PRO A 177 5.77 -0.78 3.78
C PRO A 177 6.38 -2.04 3.16
N PHE A 178 7.65 -2.03 2.78
CA PHE A 178 8.25 -3.16 2.03
C PHE A 178 8.08 -4.52 2.74
N PHE A 179 8.16 -4.56 4.07
CA PHE A 179 8.03 -5.79 4.86
C PHE A 179 6.70 -6.53 4.63
N ILE A 180 5.60 -5.83 4.33
CA ILE A 180 4.31 -6.50 4.09
C ILE A 180 4.29 -7.16 2.71
N ILE A 181 4.93 -6.52 1.72
CA ILE A 181 5.09 -7.07 0.38
C ILE A 181 5.96 -8.33 0.46
N GLU A 182 7.05 -8.29 1.22
CA GLU A 182 7.93 -9.44 1.48
C GLU A 182 7.15 -10.59 2.15
N LYS A 183 6.41 -10.33 3.24
CA LYS A 183 5.57 -11.35 3.90
C LYS A 183 4.57 -12.01 2.96
N ILE A 184 3.90 -11.21 2.12
CA ILE A 184 2.93 -11.73 1.13
C ILE A 184 3.66 -12.56 0.07
N TYR A 185 4.83 -12.12 -0.39
CA TYR A 185 5.63 -12.87 -1.36
C TYR A 185 6.07 -14.22 -0.80
N ASP A 186 6.62 -14.24 0.41
CA ASP A 186 7.16 -15.45 1.04
C ASP A 186 6.09 -16.51 1.28
N ILE A 187 4.90 -16.11 1.74
CA ILE A 187 3.80 -17.05 1.95
C ILE A 187 3.19 -17.51 0.63
N ALA A 188 3.10 -16.65 -0.38
CA ALA A 188 2.56 -17.02 -1.68
C ALA A 188 3.52 -17.89 -2.50
N PHE A 189 4.82 -17.73 -2.28
CA PHE A 189 5.85 -18.38 -3.07
C PHE A 189 6.98 -18.98 -2.21
N PRO A 190 6.67 -19.92 -1.29
CA PRO A 190 7.63 -20.48 -0.34
C PRO A 190 8.82 -21.18 -1.02
N TYR A 191 8.66 -21.60 -2.27
CA TYR A 191 9.68 -22.27 -3.06
C TYR A 191 10.38 -21.37 -4.10
N CYS A 192 10.08 -20.07 -4.15
CA CYS A 192 10.75 -19.15 -5.08
C CYS A 192 12.20 -18.84 -4.69
N TRP A 193 12.69 -19.25 -3.50
CA TRP A 193 14.14 -19.31 -3.28
C TRP A 193 14.84 -20.36 -4.19
N ASN A 194 14.08 -21.31 -4.75
CA ASN A 194 14.55 -22.31 -5.73
C ASN A 194 14.31 -21.89 -7.19
N ILE A 195 14.19 -20.59 -7.51
CA ILE A 195 13.94 -20.07 -8.87
C ILE A 195 14.85 -20.70 -9.93
N ALA A 196 16.10 -21.04 -9.61
CA ALA A 196 16.99 -21.77 -10.51
C ALA A 196 16.38 -23.08 -11.03
N SER A 197 15.74 -23.85 -10.15
CA SER A 197 15.12 -25.14 -10.49
C SER A 197 13.83 -24.97 -11.30
N ARG A 198 13.06 -23.89 -11.09
CA ARG A 198 11.86 -23.60 -11.91
C ARG A 198 12.24 -23.12 -13.31
N ILE A 199 13.31 -22.33 -13.45
CA ILE A 199 13.84 -21.90 -14.76
C ILE A 199 14.37 -23.11 -15.53
N GLU A 200 15.15 -23.99 -14.89
CA GLU A 200 15.65 -25.23 -15.53
C GLU A 200 14.51 -26.12 -16.03
N GLN A 201 13.44 -26.29 -15.24
CA GLN A 201 12.30 -27.10 -15.67
C GLN A 201 11.52 -26.45 -16.84
N MET A 202 11.39 -25.12 -16.85
CA MET A 202 10.75 -24.40 -17.96
C MET A 202 11.58 -24.51 -19.25
N GLU A 203 12.91 -24.42 -19.17
CA GLU A 203 13.80 -24.61 -20.32
C GLU A 203 13.77 -26.06 -20.85
N LEU A 204 13.76 -27.06 -19.96
CA LEU A 204 13.67 -28.47 -20.33
C LEU A 204 12.34 -28.79 -21.03
N ASN A 205 11.24 -28.29 -20.50
CA ASN A 205 9.92 -28.48 -21.11
C ASN A 205 9.81 -27.80 -22.48
N SER A 206 10.39 -26.60 -22.64
CA SER A 206 10.45 -25.90 -23.93
C SER A 206 11.24 -26.68 -25.00
N LYS A 207 12.38 -27.28 -24.63
CA LYS A 207 13.18 -28.13 -25.53
C LYS A 207 12.43 -29.40 -25.92
N ALA A 208 11.80 -30.08 -24.97
CA ALA A 208 11.04 -31.30 -25.23
C ALA A 208 9.86 -31.06 -26.19
N THR A 209 9.17 -29.91 -26.09
CA THR A 209 8.10 -29.54 -27.02
C THR A 209 8.63 -29.28 -28.44
N ARG A 210 9.81 -28.65 -28.59
CA ARG A 210 10.40 -28.42 -29.92
C ARG A 210 10.80 -29.72 -30.61
N VAL A 211 11.40 -30.66 -29.87
CA VAL A 211 11.81 -31.96 -30.43
C VAL A 211 10.59 -32.75 -30.93
N LYS A 212 9.49 -32.78 -30.17
CA LYS A 212 8.25 -33.45 -30.61
C LYS A 212 7.65 -32.84 -31.88
N LEU A 213 7.72 -31.51 -32.01
CA LEU A 213 7.22 -30.80 -33.20
C LEU A 213 8.11 -30.99 -34.43
N GLU A 214 9.39 -31.31 -34.24
CA GLU A 214 10.32 -31.66 -35.32
C GLU A 214 10.11 -33.11 -35.76
N GLU A 215 9.94 -34.05 -34.83
CA GLU A 215 9.63 -35.46 -35.11
C GLU A 215 8.29 -35.63 -35.85
N GLU A 216 7.26 -34.84 -35.50
CA GLU A 216 5.96 -34.85 -36.22
C GLU A 216 6.02 -34.23 -37.63
N LYS A 217 7.04 -33.42 -37.94
CA LYS A 217 7.23 -32.83 -39.27
C LYS A 217 8.04 -33.72 -40.22
N GLU A 218 8.79 -34.68 -39.68
CA GLU A 218 9.58 -35.64 -40.45
C GLU A 218 8.84 -36.96 -40.70
N SER A 219 7.65 -37.14 -40.11
CA SER A 219 6.69 -38.24 -40.36
C SER A 219 5.68 -37.90 -41.44
#